data_AF-A0A3N0B4A4-F1
#
_entry.id   AF-A0A3N0B4A4-F1
#
_cell.length_a   1.000
_cell.length_b   1.000
_cell.length_c   1.000
_cell.angle_alpha   90.00
_cell.angle_beta   90.00
_cell.angle_gamma   90.00
#
_symmetry.space_group_name_H-M   'P 1'
#
loop_
_entity.id
_entity.type
_entity.pdbx_description
1 polymer ?
#
loop_
_entity_poly.entity_id
_entity_poly.type
_entity_poly.pdbx_seq_one_letter_code
_entity_poly.pdbx_strand_id
1 'polypeptide(L)'
;MGRVQRIIEWATREARSKPECALSEKVYRDEPILITTSQMRQFLPREYRQMRAIATSPEARFKPSTWIFAQQAKLMAGFEDDYPYSGEFVRYFPTYMAMSEDQLRGYFSWRTKLRRGEAPEGPTSYAFVYIYELLNGAGWESPEEGFGLLEAFYGQYGAHDPAIRRHLKRWMVDFAAWYGVSPDRLRLAGLVDSGREEAIAILEGAVGLNTSQMEFKGGTSEGDGTLWDVLYAAIVNLSTYRIQSSCLVKEHPNEFRRALCGTCTALARYCAAHRKTSFSEGLFGTFREDDYVMFQNAVFYNDGCHPEASYLLPDGRSLACRNGRWRQRRRIAMNRGPKFGAIVKAVDARVREELAMGASLKMPDLPKYMARIVADEARAAVAWERAHKPFEINLDASKLSGIRSAASETCEALLVDEERDVQAHVDLGAPTCVEHGGFAAGDEASSACPLDAVERRWVIALIEGDSPGAREALNASGLTDDLMADAVNEKLFDYLGDTAVECAADGYAVVEDYREDVEGLVR
;
A
#
# COMPACT_ATOMS: atom_id res chain seq x y z
N MET A 1 -28.07 98.59 -38.98
CA MET A 1 -28.19 98.30 -37.53
C MET A 1 -29.37 97.38 -37.12
N GLY A 2 -30.30 96.96 -38.00
CA GLY A 2 -31.49 96.16 -37.61
C GLY A 2 -31.36 94.62 -37.56
N ARG A 3 -30.13 94.07 -37.59
CA ARG A 3 -29.91 92.61 -37.55
C ARG A 3 -29.30 92.15 -36.22
N VAL A 4 -28.56 93.02 -35.52
CA VAL A 4 -27.99 92.77 -34.19
C VAL A 4 -29.06 92.96 -33.09
N GLN A 5 -29.95 93.95 -33.24
CA GLN A 5 -31.05 94.21 -32.30
C GLN A 5 -32.01 93.02 -32.18
N ARG A 6 -32.29 92.33 -33.29
CA ARG A 6 -33.17 91.14 -33.31
C ARG A 6 -32.54 89.92 -32.64
N ILE A 7 -31.22 89.80 -32.64
CA ILE A 7 -30.51 88.71 -31.97
C ILE A 7 -30.51 88.94 -30.44
N ILE A 8 -30.39 90.20 -30.02
CA ILE A 8 -30.45 90.58 -28.59
C ILE A 8 -31.86 90.41 -28.04
N GLU A 9 -32.90 90.79 -28.79
CA GLU A 9 -34.31 90.57 -28.40
C GLU A 9 -34.70 89.09 -28.39
N TRP A 10 -34.17 88.27 -29.30
CA TRP A 10 -34.39 86.81 -29.29
C TRP A 10 -33.74 86.16 -28.07
N ALA A 11 -32.47 86.50 -27.77
CA ALA A 11 -31.76 85.97 -26.61
C ALA A 11 -32.37 86.39 -25.25
N THR A 12 -32.95 87.59 -25.16
CA THR A 12 -33.63 88.06 -23.93
C THR A 12 -35.04 87.47 -23.76
N ARG A 13 -35.69 87.01 -24.84
CA ARG A 13 -36.99 86.34 -24.77
C ARG A 13 -36.86 84.87 -24.37
N GLU A 14 -35.81 84.19 -24.84
CA GLU A 14 -35.51 82.79 -24.50
C GLU A 14 -34.97 82.63 -23.06
N ALA A 15 -34.34 83.68 -22.52
CA ALA A 15 -33.96 83.73 -21.11
C ALA A 15 -35.15 83.91 -20.14
N ARG A 16 -36.33 84.32 -20.63
CA ARG A 16 -37.53 84.56 -19.79
C ARG A 16 -38.56 83.43 -19.81
N SER A 17 -38.30 82.32 -20.51
CA SER A 17 -39.25 81.19 -20.59
C SER A 17 -38.68 79.85 -20.11
N LYS A 18 -37.89 79.85 -19.02
CA LYS A 18 -37.75 78.63 -18.21
C LYS A 18 -38.75 78.70 -17.06
N PRO A 19 -39.56 77.64 -16.86
CA PRO A 19 -40.51 77.61 -15.76
C PRO A 19 -39.73 77.70 -14.44
N GLU A 20 -40.30 78.44 -13.49
CA GLU A 20 -39.84 78.46 -12.11
C GLU A 20 -39.77 77.01 -11.61
N CYS A 21 -38.56 76.45 -11.55
CA CYS A 21 -38.31 75.27 -10.75
C CYS A 21 -38.56 75.71 -9.31
N ALA A 22 -39.73 75.33 -8.79
CA ALA A 22 -40.03 75.40 -7.37
C ALA A 22 -38.80 74.94 -6.59
N LEU A 23 -38.25 75.83 -5.77
CA LEU A 23 -37.34 75.48 -4.70
C LEU A 23 -38.14 74.58 -3.76
N SER A 24 -38.19 73.27 -4.06
CA SER A 24 -38.61 72.31 -3.07
C SER A 24 -37.58 72.37 -1.97
N GLU A 25 -38.08 72.62 -0.76
CA GLU A 25 -37.35 72.55 0.48
C GLU A 25 -36.82 71.11 0.62
N LYS A 26 -35.68 70.83 -0.01
CA LYS A 26 -35.01 69.53 0.11
C LYS A 26 -34.41 69.46 1.50
N VAL A 27 -35.20 68.94 2.43
CA VAL A 27 -34.72 68.42 3.70
C VAL A 27 -33.55 67.47 3.38
N TYR A 28 -32.35 67.82 3.86
CA TYR A 28 -31.18 66.97 3.77
C TYR A 28 -31.54 65.59 4.36
N ARG A 29 -31.48 64.56 3.54
CA ARG A 29 -31.53 63.17 3.97
C ARG A 29 -30.20 62.54 3.59
N ASP A 30 -29.65 61.72 4.48
CA ASP A 30 -28.45 60.95 4.19
C ASP A 30 -28.71 60.07 2.96
N GLU A 31 -28.21 60.50 1.80
CA GLU A 31 -28.15 59.68 0.61
C GLU A 31 -26.92 58.76 0.73
N PRO A 32 -27.05 57.44 0.53
CA PRO A 32 -25.91 56.54 0.56
C PRO A 32 -24.93 56.95 -0.55
N ILE A 33 -23.65 57.05 -0.20
CA ILE A 33 -22.60 57.32 -1.18
C ILE A 33 -22.65 56.23 -2.25
N LEU A 34 -23.07 56.60 -3.47
CA LEU A 34 -23.12 55.72 -4.63
C LEU A 34 -21.70 55.44 -5.12
N ILE A 35 -21.06 54.44 -4.52
CA ILE A 35 -19.80 53.91 -5.04
C ILE A 35 -20.14 53.16 -6.34
N THR A 36 -19.59 53.58 -7.47
CA THR A 36 -19.82 52.87 -8.74
C THR A 36 -19.28 51.44 -8.67
N THR A 37 -19.91 50.49 -9.37
CA THR A 37 -19.45 49.08 -9.44
C THR A 37 -17.98 48.96 -9.89
N SER A 38 -17.50 49.89 -10.71
CA SER A 38 -16.08 49.99 -11.07
C SER A 38 -15.18 50.43 -9.91
N GLN A 39 -15.64 51.38 -9.08
CA GLN A 39 -14.93 51.82 -7.87
C GLN A 39 -14.96 50.75 -6.76
N MET A 40 -16.04 49.95 -6.66
CA MET A 40 -16.08 48.78 -5.77
C MET A 40 -15.15 47.66 -6.24
N ARG A 41 -15.00 47.44 -7.55
CA ARG A 41 -14.04 46.46 -8.10
C ARG A 41 -12.57 46.82 -7.80
N GLN A 42 -12.24 48.11 -7.71
CA GLN A 42 -10.90 48.61 -7.39
C GLN A 42 -10.62 48.73 -5.88
N PHE A 43 -11.59 48.45 -5.01
CA PHE A 43 -11.36 48.51 -3.57
C PHE A 43 -10.72 47.21 -3.08
N LEU A 44 -9.39 47.21 -2.97
CA LEU A 44 -8.64 46.12 -2.37
C LEU A 44 -8.87 46.11 -0.83
N PRO A 45 -9.41 45.02 -0.24
CA PRO A 45 -9.59 44.91 1.21
C PRO A 45 -8.34 45.26 2.02
N ARG A 46 -8.55 45.71 3.27
CA ARG A 46 -7.48 46.23 4.13
C ARG A 46 -6.40 45.17 4.38
N GLU A 47 -6.82 43.91 4.47
CA GLU A 47 -6.02 42.72 4.74
C GLU A 47 -4.95 42.52 3.66
N TYR A 48 -5.31 42.67 2.39
CA TYR A 48 -4.36 42.60 1.27
C TYR A 48 -3.31 43.71 1.32
N ARG A 49 -3.71 44.93 1.69
CA ARG A 49 -2.76 46.04 1.87
C ARG A 49 -1.79 45.76 3.02
N GLN A 50 -2.28 45.21 4.13
CA GLN A 50 -1.44 44.78 5.24
C GLN A 50 -0.49 43.66 4.84
N MET A 51 -0.97 42.65 4.11
CA MET A 51 -0.16 41.55 3.59
C MET A 51 0.96 42.06 2.66
N ARG A 52 0.67 43.02 1.78
CA ARG A 52 1.69 43.64 0.90
C ARG A 52 2.68 44.48 1.70
N ALA A 53 2.24 45.17 2.75
CA ALA A 53 3.10 46.00 3.59
C ALA A 53 4.21 45.19 4.30
N ILE A 54 3.98 43.90 4.61
CA ILE A 54 5.00 43.01 5.20
C ILE A 54 6.28 42.99 4.35
N ALA A 55 6.15 42.90 3.02
CA ALA A 55 7.29 42.83 2.11
C ALA A 55 8.09 44.15 2.06
N THR A 56 7.46 45.28 2.39
CA THR A 56 8.10 46.61 2.43
C THR A 56 8.63 46.99 3.81
N SER A 57 8.44 46.13 4.82
CA SER A 57 8.89 46.38 6.19
C SER A 57 10.42 46.46 6.28
N PRO A 58 10.99 47.23 7.24
CA PRO A 58 12.43 47.28 7.46
C PRO A 58 13.04 45.90 7.76
N GLU A 59 12.29 45.04 8.46
CA GLU A 59 12.70 43.67 8.83
C GLU A 59 12.85 42.76 7.61
N ALA A 60 11.96 42.90 6.62
CA ALA A 60 12.00 42.11 5.39
C ALA A 60 13.30 42.28 4.59
N ARG A 61 14.00 43.42 4.76
CA ARG A 61 15.26 43.74 4.03
C ARG A 61 16.39 42.75 4.30
N PHE A 62 16.39 42.13 5.48
CA PHE A 62 17.45 41.20 5.90
C PHE A 62 16.96 39.75 5.98
N LYS A 63 15.76 39.48 5.45
CA LYS A 63 15.12 38.17 5.53
C LYS A 63 14.92 37.57 4.12
N PRO A 64 14.95 36.24 3.99
CA PRO A 64 14.69 35.59 2.71
C PRO A 64 13.22 35.76 2.29
N SER A 65 12.93 35.61 1.01
CA SER A 65 11.56 35.70 0.48
C SER A 65 10.60 34.66 1.10
N THR A 66 11.12 33.51 1.54
CA THR A 66 10.33 32.48 2.26
C THR A 66 9.83 33.00 3.60
N TRP A 67 10.60 33.84 4.31
CA TRP A 67 10.15 34.49 5.55
C TRP A 67 8.96 35.41 5.28
N ILE A 68 9.04 36.24 4.22
CA ILE A 68 7.95 37.13 3.82
C ILE A 68 6.69 36.32 3.54
N PHE A 69 6.82 35.24 2.76
CA PHE A 69 5.70 34.34 2.47
C PHE A 69 5.09 33.75 3.74
N ALA A 70 5.90 33.23 4.66
CA ALA A 70 5.42 32.65 5.91
C ALA A 70 4.66 33.67 6.78
N GLN A 71 5.14 34.92 6.85
CA GLN A 71 4.46 35.99 7.59
C GLN A 71 3.13 36.39 6.91
N GLN A 72 3.12 36.49 5.59
CA GLN A 72 1.90 36.75 4.81
C GLN A 72 0.86 35.63 5.01
N ALA A 73 1.28 34.37 4.94
CA ALA A 73 0.41 33.22 5.13
C ALA A 73 -0.22 33.20 6.52
N LYS A 74 0.57 33.49 7.57
CA LYS A 74 0.09 33.59 8.95
C LYS A 74 -0.91 34.73 9.14
N LEU A 75 -0.64 35.91 8.58
CA LEU A 75 -1.57 37.04 8.62
C LEU A 75 -2.90 36.68 7.94
N MET A 76 -2.84 35.98 6.82
CA MET A 76 -4.00 35.64 6.01
C MET A 76 -4.61 34.27 6.38
N ALA A 77 -4.20 33.67 7.50
CA ALA A 77 -4.57 32.30 7.87
C ALA A 77 -6.10 32.10 7.93
N GLY A 78 -6.82 33.05 8.52
CA GLY A 78 -8.28 33.02 8.65
C GLY A 78 -9.05 33.88 7.64
N PHE A 79 -8.36 34.49 6.68
CA PHE A 79 -9.02 35.38 5.71
C PHE A 79 -9.77 34.59 4.63
N GLU A 80 -10.98 35.03 4.32
CA GLU A 80 -11.84 34.53 3.24
C GLU A 80 -12.17 35.65 2.26
N ASP A 81 -12.32 35.33 0.97
CA ASP A 81 -12.76 36.27 -0.06
C ASP A 81 -13.80 35.61 -0.96
N ASP A 82 -14.63 36.42 -1.61
CA ASP A 82 -15.57 35.99 -2.64
C ASP A 82 -15.45 36.94 -3.85
N TYR A 83 -14.61 36.54 -4.79
CA TYR A 83 -14.28 37.29 -5.98
C TYR A 83 -14.32 36.37 -7.21
N PRO A 84 -15.15 36.70 -8.22
CA PRO A 84 -15.19 35.95 -9.46
C PRO A 84 -13.93 36.21 -10.27
N TYR A 85 -13.04 35.21 -10.34
CA TYR A 85 -11.81 35.25 -11.12
C TYR A 85 -11.72 34.04 -12.06
N SER A 86 -11.42 34.29 -13.33
CA SER A 86 -11.30 33.26 -14.38
C SER A 86 -9.99 33.36 -15.16
N GLY A 87 -8.96 34.01 -14.60
CA GLY A 87 -7.64 34.10 -15.24
C GLY A 87 -6.70 32.96 -14.85
N GLU A 88 -5.54 32.91 -15.50
CA GLU A 88 -4.50 31.92 -15.24
C GLU A 88 -3.38 32.46 -14.36
N PHE A 89 -2.76 31.55 -13.60
CA PHE A 89 -1.55 31.82 -12.85
C PHE A 89 -0.65 30.57 -12.85
N VAL A 90 0.49 30.67 -13.51
CA VAL A 90 1.46 29.57 -13.63
C VAL A 90 2.84 30.05 -13.18
N ARG A 91 3.38 29.40 -12.15
CA ARG A 91 4.73 29.67 -11.64
C ARG A 91 5.31 28.42 -10.98
N TYR A 92 6.62 28.20 -11.12
CA TYR A 92 7.29 27.04 -10.55
C TYR A 92 7.43 27.12 -9.01
N PHE A 93 7.67 28.31 -8.47
CA PHE A 93 7.66 28.60 -7.03
C PHE A 93 6.67 29.74 -6.74
N PRO A 94 5.36 29.44 -6.70
CA PRO A 94 4.34 30.46 -6.54
C PRO A 94 4.34 31.04 -5.12
N THR A 95 4.19 32.35 -5.00
CA THR A 95 4.06 33.09 -3.74
C THR A 95 3.06 34.23 -3.93
N TYR A 96 2.49 34.76 -2.85
CA TYR A 96 1.56 35.91 -2.93
C TYR A 96 2.18 37.11 -3.63
N MET A 97 3.49 37.33 -3.44
CA MET A 97 4.21 38.44 -4.05
C MET A 97 4.24 38.38 -5.58
N ALA A 98 4.16 37.18 -6.15
CA ALA A 98 4.18 36.96 -7.59
C ALA A 98 2.82 37.16 -8.28
N MET A 99 1.74 37.23 -7.50
CA MET A 99 0.38 37.39 -8.01
C MET A 99 0.02 38.86 -8.20
N SER A 100 -0.82 39.18 -9.18
CA SER A 100 -1.53 40.48 -9.26
C SER A 100 -2.60 40.59 -8.17
N GLU A 101 -3.23 41.76 -8.03
CA GLU A 101 -4.35 41.94 -7.10
C GLU A 101 -5.53 41.03 -7.45
N ASP A 102 -5.92 40.96 -8.72
CA ASP A 102 -7.00 40.05 -9.17
C ASP A 102 -6.66 38.57 -8.95
N GLN A 103 -5.40 38.18 -9.19
CA GLN A 103 -4.93 36.81 -8.93
C GLN A 103 -4.97 36.47 -7.44
N LEU A 104 -4.55 37.40 -6.57
CA LEU A 104 -4.65 37.19 -5.12
C LEU A 104 -6.10 36.98 -4.69
N ARG A 105 -7.01 37.85 -5.15
CA ARG A 105 -8.44 37.71 -4.85
C ARG A 105 -9.00 36.40 -5.36
N GLY A 106 -8.65 36.01 -6.59
CA GLY A 106 -8.99 34.71 -7.14
C GLY A 106 -8.47 33.54 -6.31
N TYR A 107 -7.23 33.61 -5.83
CA TYR A 107 -6.63 32.60 -4.97
C TYR A 107 -7.37 32.46 -3.63
N PHE A 108 -7.64 33.56 -2.92
CA PHE A 108 -8.33 33.48 -1.63
C PHE A 108 -9.77 33.01 -1.78
N SER A 109 -10.46 33.36 -2.87
CA SER A 109 -11.79 32.80 -3.16
C SER A 109 -11.76 31.31 -3.50
N TRP A 110 -10.76 30.86 -4.27
CA TRP A 110 -10.53 29.45 -4.53
C TRP A 110 -10.23 28.69 -3.22
N ARG A 111 -9.38 29.24 -2.35
CA ARG A 111 -9.05 28.69 -1.02
C ARG A 111 -10.25 28.62 -0.10
N THR A 112 -11.11 29.63 -0.09
CA THR A 112 -12.35 29.64 0.71
C THR A 112 -13.26 28.49 0.28
N LYS A 113 -13.49 28.31 -1.03
CA LYS A 113 -14.28 27.18 -1.56
C LYS A 113 -13.65 25.83 -1.24
N LEU A 114 -12.33 25.71 -1.37
CA LEU A 114 -11.59 24.49 -1.02
C LEU A 114 -11.80 24.12 0.46
N ARG A 115 -11.69 25.09 1.38
CA ARG A 115 -11.90 24.87 2.82
C ARG A 115 -13.33 24.52 3.20
N ARG A 116 -14.31 24.92 2.38
CA ARG A 116 -15.72 24.51 2.50
C ARG A 116 -16.01 23.13 1.92
N GLY A 117 -15.01 22.49 1.29
CA GLY A 117 -15.13 21.15 0.71
C GLY A 117 -15.60 21.12 -0.75
N GLU A 118 -15.68 22.27 -1.44
CA GLU A 118 -16.23 22.38 -2.80
C GLU A 118 -15.25 21.99 -3.93
N ALA A 119 -14.08 21.43 -3.60
CA ALA A 119 -13.01 20.97 -4.52
C ALA A 119 -12.91 21.75 -5.86
N PRO A 120 -12.73 23.07 -5.84
CA PRO A 120 -12.81 23.90 -7.04
C PRO A 120 -11.66 23.63 -8.02
N GLU A 121 -11.98 23.62 -9.31
CA GLU A 121 -10.97 23.71 -10.37
C GLU A 121 -10.19 25.02 -10.24
N GLY A 122 -8.88 24.96 -10.43
CA GLY A 122 -8.02 26.13 -10.34
C GLY A 122 -6.63 25.87 -10.89
N PRO A 123 -5.82 26.93 -11.10
CA PRO A 123 -4.45 26.78 -11.57
C PRO A 123 -3.62 25.91 -10.61
N THR A 124 -2.80 24.99 -11.14
CA THR A 124 -1.89 24.14 -10.35
C THR A 124 -1.02 24.94 -9.37
N SER A 125 -0.66 26.18 -9.73
CA SER A 125 0.13 27.04 -8.84
C SER A 125 -0.62 27.45 -7.56
N TYR A 126 -1.95 27.55 -7.58
CA TYR A 126 -2.75 27.82 -6.37
C TYR A 126 -2.67 26.65 -5.38
N ALA A 127 -2.73 25.41 -5.88
CA ALA A 127 -2.53 24.22 -5.07
C ALA A 127 -1.17 24.24 -4.36
N PHE A 128 -0.08 24.60 -5.05
CA PHE A 128 1.23 24.75 -4.43
C PHE A 128 1.28 25.86 -3.38
N VAL A 129 0.65 27.02 -3.61
CA VAL A 129 0.56 28.08 -2.59
C VAL A 129 -0.15 27.57 -1.34
N TYR A 130 -1.27 26.87 -1.51
CA TYR A 130 -2.03 26.32 -0.39
C TYR A 130 -1.23 25.26 0.39
N ILE A 131 -0.52 24.37 -0.30
CA ILE A 131 0.39 23.43 0.36
C ILE A 131 1.46 24.21 1.16
N TYR A 132 2.08 25.22 0.56
CA TYR A 132 3.10 26.01 1.25
C TYR A 132 2.55 26.76 2.47
N GLU A 133 1.31 27.26 2.42
CA GLU A 133 0.66 27.82 3.61
C GLU A 133 0.60 26.81 4.75
N LEU A 134 0.10 25.60 4.47
CA LEU A 134 -0.01 24.53 5.46
C LEU A 134 1.37 24.14 6.00
N LEU A 135 2.37 24.00 5.12
CA LEU A 135 3.75 23.70 5.55
C LEU A 135 4.33 24.79 6.46
N ASN A 136 3.99 26.07 6.27
CA ASN A 136 4.49 27.17 7.11
C ASN A 136 3.64 27.44 8.37
N GLY A 137 2.66 26.59 8.67
CA GLY A 137 1.84 26.72 9.87
C GLY A 137 0.68 27.71 9.76
N ALA A 138 0.16 27.95 8.55
CA ALA A 138 -1.01 28.80 8.37
C ALA A 138 -2.30 27.97 8.29
N GLY A 139 -3.23 28.22 9.22
CA GLY A 139 -4.58 27.65 9.18
C GLY A 139 -4.76 26.34 9.96
N TRP A 140 -3.89 26.05 10.92
CA TRP A 140 -4.04 24.95 11.89
C TRP A 140 -3.34 25.32 13.21
N GLU A 141 -3.79 24.75 14.32
CA GLU A 141 -3.24 25.01 15.67
C GLU A 141 -2.37 23.87 16.18
N SER A 142 -2.67 22.63 15.77
CA SER A 142 -1.88 21.44 16.12
C SER A 142 -1.22 20.80 14.87
N PRO A 143 -0.03 20.20 15.01
CA PRO A 143 0.59 19.40 13.94
C PRO A 143 -0.32 18.31 13.38
N GLU A 144 -1.14 17.69 14.22
CA GLU A 144 -2.07 16.64 13.84
C GLU A 144 -3.18 17.17 12.93
N GLU A 145 -3.71 18.35 13.22
CA GLU A 145 -4.66 19.05 12.37
C GLU A 145 -4.02 19.44 11.04
N GLY A 146 -2.83 20.04 11.07
CA GLY A 146 -2.08 20.43 9.87
C GLY A 146 -1.80 19.25 8.95
N PHE A 147 -1.40 18.11 9.51
CA PHE A 147 -1.23 16.86 8.75
C PHE A 147 -2.56 16.36 8.17
N GLY A 148 -3.66 16.46 8.93
CA GLY A 148 -5.00 16.09 8.46
C GLY A 148 -5.47 16.94 7.28
N LEU A 149 -5.17 18.23 7.27
CA LEU A 149 -5.45 19.11 6.12
C LEU A 149 -4.64 18.71 4.89
N LEU A 150 -3.36 18.37 5.07
CA LEU A 150 -2.51 17.87 3.97
C LEU A 150 -3.02 16.53 3.42
N GLU A 151 -3.49 15.65 4.29
CA GLU A 151 -4.05 14.33 3.94
C GLU A 151 -5.37 14.45 3.18
N ALA A 152 -6.28 15.31 3.66
CA ALA A 152 -7.52 15.64 2.94
C ALA A 152 -7.23 16.24 1.56
N PHE A 153 -6.28 17.17 1.49
CA PHE A 153 -5.86 17.78 0.22
C PHE A 153 -5.21 16.76 -0.73
N TYR A 154 -4.41 15.83 -0.19
CA TYR A 154 -3.80 14.74 -0.96
C TYR A 154 -4.87 13.81 -1.57
N GLY A 155 -5.89 13.46 -0.80
CA GLY A 155 -7.00 12.62 -1.26
C GLY A 155 -7.85 13.27 -2.34
N GLN A 156 -8.21 14.55 -2.17
CA GLN A 156 -9.06 15.28 -3.11
C GLN A 156 -8.28 15.72 -4.36
N TYR A 157 -7.19 16.46 -4.19
CA TYR A 157 -6.49 17.13 -5.29
C TYR A 157 -5.38 16.29 -5.92
N GLY A 158 -4.81 15.33 -5.16
CA GLY A 158 -3.77 14.45 -5.67
C GLY A 158 -4.24 13.50 -6.78
N ALA A 159 -5.56 13.29 -6.94
CA ALA A 159 -6.13 12.52 -8.05
C ALA A 159 -6.06 13.27 -9.39
N HIS A 160 -6.14 14.60 -9.36
CA HIS A 160 -6.21 15.43 -10.55
C HIS A 160 -4.83 15.76 -11.14
N ASP A 161 -3.78 15.80 -10.30
CA ASP A 161 -2.42 16.14 -10.75
C ASP A 161 -1.35 15.19 -10.13
N PRO A 162 -0.75 14.29 -10.95
CA PRO A 162 0.30 13.38 -10.49
C PRO A 162 1.57 14.07 -9.96
N ALA A 163 1.90 15.27 -10.47
CA ALA A 163 3.07 16.02 -10.03
C ALA A 163 2.86 16.54 -8.60
N ILE A 164 1.68 17.10 -8.30
CA ILE A 164 1.30 17.50 -6.93
C ILE A 164 1.38 16.30 -6.01
N ARG A 165 0.79 15.15 -6.40
CA ARG A 165 0.80 13.92 -5.60
C ARG A 165 2.21 13.52 -5.19
N ARG A 166 3.16 13.50 -6.14
CA ARG A 166 4.55 13.12 -5.89
C ARG A 166 5.26 14.06 -4.91
N HIS A 167 5.08 15.37 -5.07
CA HIS A 167 5.69 16.37 -4.19
C HIS A 167 5.08 16.32 -2.79
N LEU A 168 3.75 16.29 -2.72
CA LEU A 168 3.01 16.29 -1.47
C LEU A 168 3.33 15.05 -0.63
N LYS A 169 3.40 13.86 -1.24
CA LYS A 169 3.83 12.63 -0.54
C LYS A 169 5.18 12.81 0.17
N ARG A 170 6.16 13.44 -0.48
CA ARG A 170 7.47 13.73 0.12
C ARG A 170 7.36 14.75 1.25
N TRP A 171 6.66 15.85 1.01
CA TRP A 171 6.54 16.92 2.00
C TRP A 171 5.70 16.53 3.22
N MET A 172 4.75 15.61 3.09
CA MET A 172 4.01 15.06 4.25
C MET A 172 4.93 14.24 5.16
N VAL A 173 5.88 13.49 4.59
CA VAL A 173 6.92 12.80 5.38
C VAL A 173 7.83 13.80 6.09
N ASP A 174 8.28 14.84 5.38
CA ASP A 174 9.09 15.91 5.96
C ASP A 174 8.30 16.65 7.07
N PHE A 175 7.02 16.92 6.85
CA PHE A 175 6.11 17.56 7.81
C PHE A 175 6.01 16.76 9.09
N ALA A 176 5.79 15.44 8.99
CA ALA A 176 5.68 14.58 10.14
C ALA A 176 6.97 14.56 10.97
N ALA A 177 8.13 14.48 10.31
CA ALA A 177 9.42 14.51 11.00
C ALA A 177 9.75 15.89 11.60
N TRP A 178 9.35 16.98 10.94
CA TRP A 178 9.58 18.35 11.39
C TRP A 178 8.70 18.74 12.59
N TYR A 179 7.39 18.45 12.52
CA TYR A 179 6.44 18.85 13.55
C TYR A 179 6.16 17.76 14.59
N GLY A 180 6.76 16.57 14.45
CA GLY A 180 6.65 15.49 15.45
C GLY A 180 5.38 14.66 15.38
N VAL A 181 4.76 14.52 14.20
CA VAL A 181 3.56 13.68 14.00
C VAL A 181 3.93 12.20 14.09
N SER A 182 3.08 11.37 14.70
CA SER A 182 3.36 9.94 14.88
C SER A 182 3.70 9.21 13.56
N PRO A 183 4.78 8.39 13.52
CA PRO A 183 5.12 7.55 12.36
C PRO A 183 4.01 6.58 11.95
N ASP A 184 3.17 6.13 12.88
CA ASP A 184 2.07 5.22 12.59
C ASP A 184 1.06 5.83 11.63
N ARG A 185 0.88 7.15 11.70
CA ARG A 185 0.01 7.88 10.77
C ARG A 185 0.55 7.84 9.33
N LEU A 186 1.87 7.90 9.16
CA LEU A 186 2.51 7.77 7.84
C LEU A 186 2.28 6.39 7.23
N ARG A 187 2.28 5.35 8.08
CA ARG A 187 1.99 3.96 7.70
C ARG A 187 0.52 3.83 7.28
N LEU A 188 -0.42 4.28 8.11
CA LEU A 188 -1.85 4.21 7.82
C LEU A 188 -2.24 5.00 6.56
N ALA A 189 -1.61 6.14 6.31
CA ALA A 189 -1.83 6.95 5.12
C ALA A 189 -1.18 6.38 3.83
N GLY A 190 -0.46 5.25 3.90
CA GLY A 190 0.21 4.64 2.74
C GLY A 190 1.31 5.52 2.11
N LEU A 191 1.85 6.46 2.90
CA LEU A 191 2.87 7.41 2.43
C LEU A 191 4.26 6.76 2.36
N VAL A 192 4.43 5.63 3.04
CA VAL A 192 5.71 4.94 3.20
C VAL A 192 5.47 3.43 3.06
N ASP A 193 6.32 2.74 2.30
CA ASP A 193 6.27 1.27 2.18
C ASP A 193 7.11 0.64 3.29
N SER A 194 6.44 0.16 4.34
CA SER A 194 7.08 -0.43 5.52
C SER A 194 7.31 -1.94 5.41
N GLY A 195 6.66 -2.61 4.46
CA GLY A 195 6.60 -4.09 4.44
C GLY A 195 7.97 -4.75 4.34
N ARG A 196 8.88 -4.16 3.56
CA ARG A 196 10.25 -4.69 3.41
C ARG A 196 11.08 -4.54 4.69
N GLU A 197 11.07 -3.38 5.33
CA GLU A 197 11.92 -3.21 6.54
C GLU A 197 11.33 -3.95 7.73
N GLU A 198 10.00 -4.00 7.88
CA GLU A 198 9.35 -4.84 8.88
C GLU A 198 9.81 -6.30 8.76
N ALA A 199 9.84 -6.84 7.55
CA ALA A 199 10.32 -8.19 7.32
C ALA A 199 11.82 -8.37 7.66
N ILE A 200 12.67 -7.36 7.38
CA ILE A 200 14.08 -7.38 7.78
C ILE A 200 14.23 -7.36 9.30
N ALA A 201 13.47 -6.51 9.99
CA ALA A 201 13.50 -6.40 11.45
C ALA A 201 13.06 -7.72 12.13
N ILE A 202 12.02 -8.38 11.60
CA ILE A 202 11.59 -9.71 12.06
C ILE A 202 12.72 -10.74 11.90
N LEU A 203 13.39 -10.76 10.74
CA LEU A 203 14.51 -11.66 10.47
C LEU A 203 15.71 -11.39 11.38
N GLU A 204 16.03 -10.13 11.67
CA GLU A 204 17.09 -9.75 12.60
C GLU A 204 16.75 -10.14 14.05
N GLY A 205 15.50 -9.97 14.48
CA GLY A 205 15.03 -10.39 15.80
C GLY A 205 15.09 -11.92 16.00
N ALA A 206 14.93 -12.68 14.92
CA ALA A 206 14.98 -14.14 14.97
C ALA A 206 16.37 -14.72 15.28
N VAL A 207 17.46 -13.95 15.19
CA VAL A 207 18.85 -14.40 15.44
C VAL A 207 19.02 -15.06 16.81
N GLY A 208 18.24 -14.65 17.81
CA GLY A 208 18.28 -15.19 19.17
C GLY A 208 17.48 -16.50 19.38
N LEU A 209 16.73 -16.96 18.39
CA LEU A 209 15.86 -18.13 18.54
C LEU A 209 16.65 -19.44 18.37
N ASN A 210 16.47 -20.36 19.32
CA ASN A 210 17.03 -21.70 19.23
C ASN A 210 16.03 -22.60 18.48
N THR A 211 16.31 -22.85 17.20
CA THR A 211 15.47 -23.61 16.25
C THR A 211 15.20 -25.05 16.69
N SER A 212 16.06 -25.62 17.53
CA SER A 212 15.98 -27.00 18.02
C SER A 212 15.12 -27.17 19.28
N GLN A 213 14.75 -26.10 19.99
CA GLN A 213 14.07 -26.18 21.30
C GLN A 213 12.62 -25.66 21.30
N MET A 214 12.12 -25.10 20.20
CA MET A 214 10.74 -24.61 20.11
C MET A 214 9.82 -25.64 19.44
N GLU A 215 8.70 -25.93 20.09
CA GLU A 215 7.60 -26.74 19.56
C GLU A 215 6.95 -26.00 18.38
N PHE A 216 7.00 -26.60 17.19
CA PHE A 216 6.22 -26.15 16.04
C PHE A 216 4.80 -26.68 16.26
N LYS A 217 3.94 -25.89 16.91
CA LYS A 217 2.52 -26.27 17.02
C LYS A 217 1.89 -26.10 15.65
N GLY A 218 1.88 -27.17 14.86
CA GLY A 218 1.03 -27.31 13.70
C GLY A 218 -0.43 -27.34 14.16
N GLY A 219 -1.02 -26.16 14.33
CA GLY A 219 -2.40 -25.99 14.74
C GLY A 219 -3.04 -24.90 13.92
N THR A 220 -4.10 -25.27 13.20
CA THR A 220 -5.12 -24.36 12.68
C THR A 220 -5.88 -23.70 13.84
N SER A 221 -5.20 -22.91 14.65
CA SER A 221 -5.84 -22.00 15.62
C SER A 221 -5.82 -20.61 15.01
N GLU A 222 -6.97 -20.22 14.47
CA GLU A 222 -7.29 -18.83 14.14
C GLU A 222 -7.01 -17.96 15.38
N GLY A 223 -6.04 -17.05 15.32
CA GLY A 223 -5.91 -16.00 16.33
C GLY A 223 -4.52 -15.37 16.48
N ASP A 224 -3.45 -16.16 16.55
CA ASP A 224 -2.09 -15.66 16.70
C ASP A 224 -1.14 -16.61 15.96
N GLY A 225 -0.63 -16.19 14.79
CA GLY A 225 0.38 -16.96 14.07
C GLY A 225 1.59 -17.18 14.98
N THR A 226 2.11 -18.41 15.03
CA THR A 226 3.33 -18.66 15.82
C THR A 226 4.45 -17.75 15.31
N LEU A 227 5.44 -17.45 16.16
CA LEU A 227 6.62 -16.64 15.77
C LEU A 227 7.27 -17.14 14.46
N TRP A 228 7.17 -18.44 14.19
CA TRP A 228 7.62 -19.08 12.95
C TRP A 228 6.78 -18.71 11.73
N ASP A 229 5.47 -18.56 11.85
CA ASP A 229 4.59 -18.14 10.75
C ASP A 229 4.87 -16.70 10.36
N VAL A 230 5.08 -15.82 11.37
CA VAL A 230 5.47 -14.42 11.16
C VAL A 230 6.84 -14.34 10.47
N LEU A 231 7.82 -15.13 10.95
CA LEU A 231 9.15 -15.20 10.34
C LEU A 231 9.10 -15.77 8.91
N TYR A 232 8.31 -16.80 8.67
CA TYR A 232 8.14 -17.39 7.35
C TYR A 232 7.52 -16.39 6.37
N ALA A 233 6.44 -15.71 6.77
CA ALA A 233 5.81 -14.66 5.96
C ALA A 233 6.79 -13.51 5.63
N ALA A 234 7.61 -13.10 6.60
CA ALA A 234 8.67 -12.11 6.40
C ALA A 234 9.72 -12.59 5.38
N ILE A 235 10.19 -13.84 5.48
CA ILE A 235 11.16 -14.42 4.53
C ILE A 235 10.57 -14.50 3.13
N VAL A 236 9.30 -14.91 3.00
CA VAL A 236 8.60 -14.98 1.70
C VAL A 236 8.51 -13.61 1.06
N ASN A 237 8.15 -12.57 1.82
CA ASN A 237 8.09 -11.19 1.34
C ASN A 237 9.47 -10.67 0.86
N LEU A 238 10.56 -11.07 1.53
CA LEU A 238 11.92 -10.65 1.17
C LEU A 238 12.52 -11.44 -0.01
N SER A 239 12.01 -12.63 -0.29
CA SER A 239 12.55 -13.54 -1.30
C SER A 239 12.15 -13.11 -2.70
N THR A 240 13.11 -13.10 -3.62
CA THR A 240 12.83 -12.97 -5.07
C THR A 240 12.49 -14.32 -5.72
N TYR A 241 12.65 -15.43 -5.00
CA TYR A 241 12.26 -16.78 -5.44
C TYR A 241 10.79 -17.01 -5.13
N ARG A 242 10.02 -17.50 -6.10
CA ARG A 242 8.59 -17.80 -5.99
C ARG A 242 8.38 -19.08 -5.15
N ILE A 243 8.38 -18.91 -3.83
CA ILE A 243 8.22 -20.02 -2.87
C ILE A 243 6.84 -20.68 -3.03
N GLN A 244 5.79 -19.89 -3.27
CA GLN A 244 4.40 -20.36 -3.30
C GLN A 244 4.08 -21.30 -4.46
N SER A 245 4.83 -21.24 -5.57
CA SER A 245 4.64 -22.12 -6.72
C SER A 245 5.35 -23.46 -6.57
N SER A 246 6.18 -23.65 -5.54
CA SER A 246 6.94 -24.89 -5.36
C SER A 246 6.04 -26.04 -4.90
N CYS A 247 6.08 -27.17 -5.61
CA CYS A 247 5.36 -28.41 -5.23
C CYS A 247 5.69 -28.86 -3.80
N LEU A 248 6.95 -28.71 -3.38
CA LEU A 248 7.40 -29.01 -2.02
C LEU A 248 6.59 -28.26 -0.96
N VAL A 249 6.25 -27.00 -1.22
CA VAL A 249 5.50 -26.17 -0.26
C VAL A 249 4.04 -26.60 -0.20
N LYS A 250 3.49 -27.15 -1.29
CA LYS A 250 2.12 -27.69 -1.34
C LYS A 250 2.02 -29.05 -0.64
N GLU A 251 2.97 -29.94 -0.88
CA GLU A 251 2.97 -31.31 -0.34
C GLU A 251 3.52 -31.41 1.09
N HIS A 252 4.61 -30.68 1.38
CA HIS A 252 5.36 -30.74 2.64
C HIS A 252 5.61 -29.33 3.22
N PRO A 253 4.55 -28.59 3.59
CA PRO A 253 4.65 -27.20 4.05
C PRO A 253 5.47 -27.06 5.34
N ASN A 254 5.38 -28.03 6.27
CA ASN A 254 6.02 -27.95 7.59
C ASN A 254 7.53 -28.15 7.49
N GLU A 255 7.96 -29.17 6.73
CA GLU A 255 9.36 -29.50 6.45
C GLU A 255 10.07 -28.31 5.82
N PHE A 256 9.44 -27.70 4.80
CA PHE A 256 10.01 -26.55 4.11
C PHE A 256 10.07 -25.30 5.00
N ARG A 257 8.98 -24.97 5.71
CA ARG A 257 8.94 -23.84 6.65
C ARG A 257 10.04 -23.98 7.71
N ARG A 258 10.17 -25.16 8.31
CA ARG A 258 11.17 -25.43 9.35
C ARG A 258 12.59 -25.34 8.81
N ALA A 259 12.87 -25.94 7.65
CA ALA A 259 14.18 -25.87 7.02
C ALA A 259 14.57 -24.43 6.64
N LEU A 260 13.63 -23.66 6.09
CA LEU A 260 13.86 -22.29 5.65
C LEU A 260 14.12 -21.34 6.82
N CYS A 261 13.23 -21.34 7.82
CA CYS A 261 13.39 -20.50 9.00
C CYS A 261 14.62 -20.93 9.82
N GLY A 262 14.90 -22.24 9.89
CA GLY A 262 16.11 -22.82 10.48
C GLY A 262 17.38 -22.30 9.83
N THR A 263 17.46 -22.41 8.51
CA THR A 263 18.57 -21.93 7.68
C THR A 263 18.80 -20.44 7.88
N CYS A 264 17.75 -19.61 7.78
CA CYS A 264 17.86 -18.17 7.96
C CYS A 264 18.41 -17.81 9.35
N THR A 265 17.91 -18.46 10.40
CA THR A 265 18.35 -18.21 11.77
C THR A 265 19.80 -18.67 11.98
N ALA A 266 20.17 -19.85 11.49
CA ALA A 266 21.52 -20.40 11.58
C ALA A 266 22.55 -19.53 10.82
N LEU A 267 22.19 -19.06 9.62
CA LEU A 267 23.02 -18.12 8.86
C LEU A 267 23.17 -16.78 9.59
N ALA A 268 22.10 -16.29 10.22
CA ALA A 268 22.14 -15.05 10.96
C ALA A 268 23.03 -15.14 12.21
N ARG A 269 22.94 -16.26 12.97
CA ARG A 269 23.86 -16.58 14.08
C ARG A 269 25.31 -16.70 13.61
N TYR A 270 25.54 -17.40 12.50
CA TYR A 270 26.90 -17.56 11.94
C TYR A 270 27.52 -16.21 11.56
N CYS A 271 26.74 -15.34 10.89
CA CYS A 271 27.21 -13.99 10.55
C CYS A 271 27.52 -13.16 11.79
N ALA A 272 26.69 -13.23 12.84
CA ALA A 272 26.93 -12.52 14.09
C ALA A 272 28.21 -12.99 14.81
N ALA A 273 28.52 -14.29 14.78
CA ALA A 273 29.70 -14.85 15.45
C ALA A 273 31.01 -14.65 14.67
N HIS A 274 30.96 -14.68 13.33
CA HIS A 274 32.17 -14.79 12.50
C HIS A 274 32.37 -13.62 11.53
N ARG A 275 31.45 -12.66 11.42
CA ARG A 275 31.54 -11.53 10.48
C ARG A 275 31.31 -10.19 11.17
N LYS A 276 31.88 -9.13 10.59
CA LYS A 276 31.67 -7.74 11.03
C LYS A 276 30.35 -7.15 10.56
N THR A 277 29.80 -7.67 9.46
CA THR A 277 28.52 -7.25 8.89
C THR A 277 27.44 -8.23 9.29
N SER A 278 26.26 -7.74 9.66
CA SER A 278 25.12 -8.61 9.96
C SER A 278 24.66 -9.39 8.72
N PHE A 279 23.89 -10.46 8.93
CA PHE A 279 23.31 -11.23 7.83
C PHE A 279 22.40 -10.38 6.93
N SER A 280 21.58 -9.53 7.54
CA SER A 280 20.71 -8.59 6.86
C SER A 280 21.49 -7.50 6.10
N GLU A 281 22.54 -6.93 6.68
CA GLU A 281 23.41 -5.96 5.98
C GLU A 281 24.11 -6.57 4.77
N GLY A 282 24.55 -7.83 4.91
CA GLY A 282 25.19 -8.57 3.84
C GLY A 282 24.27 -8.87 2.66
N LEU A 283 22.96 -9.03 2.89
CA LEU A 283 21.98 -9.40 1.87
C LEU A 283 21.17 -8.22 1.35
N PHE A 284 20.69 -7.36 2.24
CA PHE A 284 19.78 -6.27 1.94
C PHE A 284 20.47 -4.89 1.87
N GLY A 285 21.77 -4.85 2.17
CA GLY A 285 22.60 -3.65 2.06
C GLY A 285 22.85 -2.97 3.41
N THR A 286 23.85 -2.10 3.43
CA THR A 286 24.29 -1.36 4.62
C THR A 286 23.58 -0.02 4.74
N PHE A 287 23.54 0.52 5.95
CA PHE A 287 23.08 1.88 6.16
C PHE A 287 24.12 2.90 5.70
N ARG A 288 23.65 3.98 5.08
CA ARG A 288 24.42 5.18 4.79
C ARG A 288 23.70 6.38 5.36
N GLU A 289 24.49 7.30 5.88
CA GLU A 289 24.02 8.63 6.27
C GLU A 289 24.37 9.64 5.18
N ASP A 290 23.37 10.40 4.75
CA ASP A 290 23.47 11.48 3.78
C ASP A 290 22.89 12.76 4.40
N ASP A 291 23.39 13.93 3.98
CA ASP A 291 22.76 15.21 4.29
C ASP A 291 21.36 15.27 3.68
N TYR A 292 20.39 15.80 4.43
CA TYR A 292 19.00 15.86 4.02
C TYR A 292 18.46 17.29 4.08
N VAL A 293 17.77 17.70 3.02
CA VAL A 293 17.15 19.02 2.92
C VAL A 293 15.65 18.86 3.12
N MET A 294 15.17 19.25 4.29
CA MET A 294 13.73 19.24 4.62
C MET A 294 12.96 20.15 3.67
N PHE A 295 11.80 19.69 3.20
CA PHE A 295 10.90 20.42 2.31
C PHE A 295 11.59 20.86 1.02
N GLN A 296 12.43 20.00 0.45
CA GLN A 296 13.14 20.30 -0.78
C GLN A 296 12.17 20.75 -1.89
N ASN A 297 12.50 21.86 -2.55
CA ASN A 297 11.68 22.50 -3.59
C ASN A 297 10.32 23.06 -3.10
N ALA A 298 10.12 23.25 -1.79
CA ALA A 298 8.97 23.97 -1.25
C ALA A 298 9.34 25.43 -0.88
N VAL A 299 8.36 26.33 -0.92
CA VAL A 299 8.49 27.66 -0.31
C VAL A 299 8.23 27.52 1.18
N PHE A 300 9.25 27.10 1.92
CA PHE A 300 9.20 26.90 3.36
C PHE A 300 10.24 27.78 4.06
N TYR A 301 9.85 28.46 5.13
CA TYR A 301 10.76 29.25 5.95
C TYR A 301 11.27 28.45 7.13
N ASN A 302 12.59 28.24 7.14
CA ASN A 302 13.34 27.71 8.27
C ASN A 302 14.23 28.84 8.82
N ASP A 303 14.11 29.14 10.11
CA ASP A 303 14.96 30.12 10.80
C ASP A 303 16.32 29.55 11.25
N GLY A 304 16.55 28.26 11.03
CA GLY A 304 17.79 27.54 11.33
C GLY A 304 17.85 26.93 12.73
N CYS A 305 16.80 27.11 13.55
CA CYS A 305 16.81 26.79 14.97
C CYS A 305 16.01 25.54 15.34
N HIS A 306 15.78 24.61 14.41
CA HIS A 306 15.02 23.40 14.72
C HIS A 306 15.67 22.65 15.89
N PRO A 307 14.91 22.28 16.93
CA PRO A 307 15.44 21.54 18.07
C PRO A 307 16.06 20.22 17.62
N GLU A 308 16.90 19.64 18.47
CA GLU A 308 17.39 18.28 18.20
C GLU A 308 16.20 17.32 18.13
N ALA A 309 16.18 16.53 17.06
CA ALA A 309 15.08 15.63 16.78
C ALA A 309 15.64 14.35 16.16
N SER A 310 15.01 13.23 16.50
CA SER A 310 15.27 11.93 15.88
C SER A 310 13.93 11.31 15.54
N TYR A 311 13.76 10.91 14.30
CA TYR A 311 12.51 10.43 13.76
C TYR A 311 12.74 9.15 12.95
N LEU A 312 12.16 8.04 13.39
CA LEU A 312 12.24 6.76 12.70
C LEU A 312 11.01 6.61 11.79
N LEU A 313 11.26 6.45 10.49
CA LEU A 313 10.22 6.22 9.50
C LEU A 313 9.85 4.73 9.44
N PRO A 314 8.59 4.40 9.08
CA PRO A 314 8.15 3.01 8.97
C PRO A 314 8.93 2.17 7.95
N ASP A 315 9.57 2.78 6.94
CA ASP A 315 10.40 2.09 5.94
C ASP A 315 11.86 1.88 6.38
N GLY A 316 12.18 2.08 7.66
CA GLY A 316 13.53 1.90 8.18
C GLY A 316 14.48 3.08 7.96
N ARG A 317 14.03 4.13 7.28
CA ARG A 317 14.81 5.37 7.23
C ARG A 317 14.75 6.07 8.58
N SER A 318 15.82 6.74 8.98
CA SER A 318 15.77 7.64 10.13
C SER A 318 16.21 9.04 9.74
N LEU A 319 15.46 10.05 10.15
CA LEU A 319 15.77 11.45 9.99
C LEU A 319 16.22 12.00 11.35
N ALA A 320 17.37 12.67 11.38
CA ALA A 320 17.90 13.26 12.60
C ALA A 320 18.34 14.70 12.37
N CYS A 321 17.88 15.61 13.22
CA CYS A 321 18.34 16.99 13.28
C CYS A 321 19.40 17.12 14.39
N ARG A 322 20.59 17.59 14.03
CA ARG A 322 21.64 18.00 14.99
C ARG A 322 22.19 19.35 14.57
N ASN A 323 22.26 20.30 15.50
CA ASN A 323 22.71 21.68 15.24
C ASN A 323 21.95 22.35 14.07
N GLY A 324 20.63 22.16 13.97
CA GLY A 324 19.79 22.71 12.90
C GLY A 324 20.00 22.08 11.51
N ARG A 325 20.85 21.05 11.39
CA ARG A 325 21.10 20.33 10.13
C ARG A 325 20.47 18.94 10.19
N TRP A 326 19.74 18.62 9.13
CA TRP A 326 19.08 17.33 8.98
C TRP A 326 19.96 16.34 8.24
N ARG A 327 20.02 15.12 8.75
CA ARG A 327 20.66 13.97 8.11
C ARG A 327 19.66 12.83 8.00
N GLN A 328 19.74 12.11 6.90
CA GLN A 328 18.95 10.92 6.66
C GLN A 328 19.87 9.71 6.68
N ARG A 329 19.54 8.73 7.52
CA ARG A 329 20.08 7.37 7.45
C ARG A 329 19.11 6.51 6.66
N ARG A 330 19.62 5.81 5.64
CA ARG A 330 18.83 4.87 4.83
C ARG A 330 19.66 3.64 4.48
N ARG A 331 18.98 2.52 4.28
CA ARG A 331 19.61 1.33 3.72
C ARG A 331 19.87 1.54 2.24
N ILE A 332 21.12 1.37 1.80
CA ILE A 332 21.45 1.34 0.37
C ILE A 332 21.42 -0.10 -0.09
N ALA A 333 20.37 -0.44 -0.82
CA ALA A 333 20.27 -1.75 -1.45
C ALA A 333 21.44 -1.92 -2.42
N MET A 334 22.33 -2.86 -2.13
CA MET A 334 23.08 -3.52 -3.20
C MET A 334 22.10 -4.45 -3.92
N ASN A 335 22.22 -4.61 -5.23
CA ASN A 335 21.34 -5.48 -6.04
C ASN A 335 21.58 -6.98 -5.72
N ARG A 336 21.31 -7.36 -4.46
CA ARG A 336 21.60 -8.66 -3.82
C ARG A 336 20.33 -9.44 -3.48
N GLY A 337 19.15 -8.94 -3.86
CA GLY A 337 17.90 -9.69 -3.84
C GLY A 337 18.04 -11.10 -4.45
N PRO A 338 18.69 -11.26 -5.62
CA PRO A 338 18.91 -12.58 -6.22
C PRO A 338 19.73 -13.54 -5.35
N LYS A 339 20.63 -13.03 -4.50
CA LYS A 339 21.43 -13.86 -3.60
C LYS A 339 20.58 -14.46 -2.48
N PHE A 340 19.63 -13.70 -1.95
CA PHE A 340 18.69 -14.24 -0.98
C PHE A 340 17.76 -15.26 -1.62
N GLY A 341 17.23 -14.97 -2.81
CA GLY A 341 16.46 -15.95 -3.60
C GLY A 341 17.24 -17.25 -3.89
N ALA A 342 18.55 -17.16 -4.15
CA ALA A 342 19.42 -18.33 -4.32
C ALA A 342 19.54 -19.17 -3.04
N ILE A 343 19.57 -18.55 -1.85
CA ILE A 343 19.56 -19.29 -0.58
C ILE A 343 18.23 -20.05 -0.43
N VAL A 344 17.11 -19.39 -0.68
CA VAL A 344 15.78 -20.01 -0.61
C VAL A 344 15.66 -21.18 -1.60
N LYS A 345 16.11 -21.00 -2.86
CA LYS A 345 16.14 -22.06 -3.86
C LYS A 345 17.01 -23.25 -3.44
N ALA A 346 18.13 -23.01 -2.76
CA ALA A 346 18.97 -24.08 -2.24
C ALA A 346 18.31 -24.85 -1.10
N VAL A 347 17.54 -24.19 -0.24
CA VAL A 347 16.73 -24.85 0.79
C VAL A 347 15.71 -25.78 0.14
N ASP A 348 14.96 -25.28 -0.85
CA ASP A 348 13.98 -26.06 -1.62
C ASP A 348 14.66 -27.32 -2.20
N ALA A 349 15.70 -27.13 -3.02
CA ALA A 349 16.45 -28.21 -3.66
C ALA A 349 16.94 -29.26 -2.65
N ARG A 350 17.43 -28.84 -1.49
CA ARG A 350 17.99 -29.75 -0.49
C ARG A 350 16.91 -30.53 0.27
N VAL A 351 15.78 -29.90 0.57
CA VAL A 351 14.66 -30.60 1.22
C VAL A 351 14.06 -31.63 0.26
N ARG A 352 13.94 -31.32 -1.05
CA ARG A 352 13.51 -32.31 -2.05
C ARG A 352 14.43 -33.54 -2.08
N GLU A 353 15.74 -33.33 -2.00
CA GLU A 353 16.73 -34.40 -1.98
C GLU A 353 16.61 -35.29 -0.72
N GLU A 354 16.43 -34.70 0.47
CA GLU A 354 16.29 -35.46 1.73
C GLU A 354 14.94 -36.20 1.85
N LEU A 355 13.90 -35.70 1.17
CA LEU A 355 12.60 -36.36 1.01
C LEU A 355 12.55 -37.35 -0.16
N ALA A 356 13.62 -37.42 -0.98
CA ALA A 356 13.68 -38.22 -2.20
C ALA A 356 12.53 -37.94 -3.20
N MET A 357 12.10 -36.68 -3.31
CA MET A 357 11.12 -36.27 -4.32
C MET A 357 11.75 -36.23 -5.71
N GLY A 358 11.03 -36.73 -6.71
CA GLY A 358 11.56 -37.08 -8.05
C GLY A 358 12.37 -35.97 -8.75
N ALA A 359 11.80 -34.77 -8.92
CA ALA A 359 12.46 -33.70 -9.67
C ALA A 359 13.48 -32.91 -8.81
N SER A 360 14.77 -33.20 -9.03
CA SER A 360 15.89 -32.50 -8.38
C SER A 360 16.09 -31.11 -8.98
N LEU A 361 15.88 -30.07 -8.17
CA LEU A 361 16.19 -28.69 -8.57
C LEU A 361 17.69 -28.48 -8.70
N LYS A 362 18.12 -27.76 -9.74
CA LYS A 362 19.52 -27.36 -9.88
C LYS A 362 19.94 -26.46 -8.71
N MET A 363 20.92 -26.94 -7.95
CA MET A 363 21.53 -26.20 -6.86
C MET A 363 22.20 -24.90 -7.36
N PRO A 364 21.87 -23.74 -6.76
CA PRO A 364 22.55 -22.50 -7.09
C PRO A 364 23.96 -22.47 -6.50
N ASP A 365 24.85 -21.69 -7.12
CA ASP A 365 26.22 -21.52 -6.63
C ASP A 365 26.23 -20.72 -5.32
N LEU A 366 26.50 -21.41 -4.21
CA LEU A 366 26.57 -20.85 -2.87
C LEU A 366 27.94 -21.10 -2.23
N PRO A 367 28.47 -20.16 -1.44
CA PRO A 367 29.66 -20.38 -0.65
C PRO A 367 29.55 -21.64 0.23
N LYS A 368 30.62 -22.41 0.35
CA LYS A 368 30.67 -23.70 1.08
C LYS A 368 30.02 -23.67 2.46
N TYR A 369 30.21 -22.59 3.21
CA TYR A 369 29.64 -22.47 4.55
C TYR A 369 28.10 -22.32 4.52
N MET A 370 27.55 -21.60 3.54
CA MET A 370 26.10 -21.44 3.36
C MET A 370 25.48 -22.76 2.94
N ALA A 371 26.09 -23.44 1.94
CA ALA A 371 25.63 -24.74 1.48
C ALA A 371 25.63 -25.79 2.60
N ARG A 372 26.65 -25.80 3.47
CA ARG A 372 26.70 -26.68 4.64
C ARG A 372 25.54 -26.40 5.61
N ILE A 373 25.32 -25.13 5.97
CA ILE A 373 24.23 -24.74 6.89
C ILE A 373 22.87 -25.15 6.31
N VAL A 374 22.64 -24.90 5.01
CA VAL A 374 21.41 -25.31 4.32
C VAL A 374 21.21 -26.83 4.41
N ALA A 375 22.26 -27.63 4.19
CA ALA A 375 22.19 -29.08 4.27
C ALA A 375 21.93 -29.61 5.68
N ASP A 376 22.59 -29.05 6.69
CA ASP A 376 22.43 -29.44 8.08
C ASP A 376 20.99 -29.15 8.57
N GLU A 377 20.46 -27.97 8.24
CA GLU A 377 19.10 -27.56 8.65
C GLU A 377 18.00 -28.29 7.86
N ALA A 378 18.19 -28.55 6.56
CA ALA A 378 17.25 -29.35 5.76
C ALA A 378 17.11 -30.78 6.31
N ARG A 379 18.25 -31.42 6.64
CA ARG A 379 18.26 -32.76 7.26
C ARG A 379 17.59 -32.73 8.63
N ALA A 380 17.89 -31.73 9.45
CA ALA A 380 17.29 -31.58 10.77
C ALA A 380 15.78 -31.38 10.70
N ALA A 381 15.29 -30.60 9.74
CA ALA A 381 13.86 -30.36 9.53
C ALA A 381 13.10 -31.65 9.16
N VAL A 382 13.59 -32.38 8.16
CA VAL A 382 12.99 -33.67 7.73
C VAL A 382 13.06 -34.71 8.84
N ALA A 383 14.18 -34.80 9.57
CA ALA A 383 14.32 -35.73 10.69
C ALA A 383 13.36 -35.39 11.85
N TRP A 384 13.14 -34.09 12.11
CA TRP A 384 12.23 -33.65 13.16
C TRP A 384 10.78 -34.01 12.83
N GLU A 385 10.32 -33.75 11.61
CA GLU A 385 8.97 -34.12 11.16
C GLU A 385 8.78 -35.65 11.16
N ARG A 386 9.77 -36.43 10.74
CA ARG A 386 9.72 -37.90 10.84
C ARG A 386 9.59 -38.38 12.29
N ALA A 387 10.27 -37.73 13.24
CA ALA A 387 10.24 -38.10 14.65
C ALA A 387 8.98 -37.60 15.40
N HIS A 388 8.37 -36.52 14.93
CA HIS A 388 7.18 -35.89 15.55
C HIS A 388 5.91 -36.08 14.73
N LYS A 389 5.95 -36.93 13.69
CA LYS A 389 4.76 -37.33 12.95
C LYS A 389 3.74 -37.88 13.95
N PRO A 390 2.54 -37.29 14.06
CA PRO A 390 1.55 -37.74 15.02
C PRO A 390 1.29 -39.23 14.81
N PHE A 391 1.37 -40.00 15.89
CA PHE A 391 1.07 -41.42 15.86
C PHE A 391 -0.40 -41.59 15.48
N GLU A 392 -0.67 -42.14 14.30
CA GLU A 392 -2.02 -42.46 13.84
C GLU A 392 -2.56 -43.63 14.69
N ILE A 393 -3.37 -43.32 15.70
CA ILE A 393 -4.13 -44.34 16.43
C ILE A 393 -5.28 -44.78 15.53
N ASN A 394 -5.05 -45.84 14.75
CA ASN A 394 -6.10 -46.52 14.01
C ASN A 394 -7.01 -47.30 14.99
N LEU A 395 -8.05 -46.63 15.49
CA LEU A 395 -9.08 -47.25 16.31
C LEU A 395 -10.04 -48.01 15.40
N ASP A 396 -9.92 -49.34 15.40
CA ASP A 396 -10.83 -50.22 14.68
C ASP A 396 -12.24 -50.17 15.32
N ALA A 397 -13.12 -49.36 14.74
CA ALA A 397 -14.49 -49.17 15.21
C ALA A 397 -15.33 -50.45 15.18
N SER A 398 -14.92 -51.47 14.41
CA SER A 398 -15.60 -52.77 14.38
C SER A 398 -15.50 -53.52 15.71
N LYS A 399 -14.47 -53.23 16.53
CA LYS A 399 -14.29 -53.84 17.86
C LYS A 399 -15.06 -53.11 18.95
N LEU A 400 -15.48 -51.87 18.71
CA LEU A 400 -16.28 -51.10 19.69
C LEU A 400 -17.68 -51.67 19.86
N SER A 401 -18.27 -52.27 18.81
CA SER A 401 -19.57 -52.96 18.92
C SER A 401 -19.47 -54.20 19.82
N GLY A 402 -18.40 -54.98 19.67
CA GLY A 402 -18.13 -56.14 20.52
C GLY A 402 -17.90 -55.75 21.99
N ILE A 403 -17.16 -54.66 22.24
CA ILE A 403 -16.96 -54.14 23.59
C ILE A 403 -18.29 -53.66 24.20
N ARG A 404 -19.14 -52.97 23.43
CA ARG A 404 -20.46 -52.52 23.88
C ARG A 404 -21.40 -53.70 24.19
N SER A 405 -21.42 -54.73 23.34
CA SER A 405 -22.23 -55.93 23.58
C SER A 405 -21.77 -56.67 24.83
N ALA A 406 -20.46 -56.94 24.95
CA ALA A 406 -19.91 -57.62 26.11
C ALA A 406 -20.11 -56.84 27.42
N ALA A 407 -19.99 -55.50 27.38
CA ALA A 407 -20.29 -54.65 28.52
C ALA A 407 -21.78 -54.69 28.88
N SER A 408 -22.68 -54.65 27.89
CA SER A 408 -24.13 -54.77 28.11
C SER A 408 -24.50 -56.11 28.74
N GLU A 409 -23.94 -57.21 28.24
CA GLU A 409 -24.15 -58.55 28.80
C GLU A 409 -23.61 -58.67 30.24
N THR A 410 -22.46 -58.06 30.51
CA THR A 410 -21.88 -58.04 31.87
C THR A 410 -22.72 -57.20 32.82
N CYS A 411 -23.24 -56.06 32.38
CA CYS A 411 -24.19 -55.25 33.17
C CYS A 411 -25.46 -56.05 33.48
N GLU A 412 -26.08 -56.68 32.48
CA GLU A 412 -27.27 -57.53 32.64
C GLU A 412 -27.05 -58.71 33.60
N ALA A 413 -25.85 -59.29 33.62
CA ALA A 413 -25.50 -60.40 34.50
C ALA A 413 -25.28 -59.97 35.96
N LEU A 414 -24.95 -58.69 36.21
CA LEU A 414 -24.69 -58.14 37.54
C LEU A 414 -25.92 -57.44 38.16
N LEU A 415 -26.98 -57.23 37.39
CA LEU A 415 -28.23 -56.61 37.80
C LEU A 415 -29.02 -57.52 38.77
N VAL A 416 -29.28 -57.02 39.99
CA VAL A 416 -30.12 -57.66 41.01
C VAL A 416 -31.61 -57.41 40.69
N ASP A 417 -32.53 -58.28 41.13
CA ASP A 417 -33.95 -58.22 40.74
C ASP A 417 -34.62 -56.87 41.07
N GLU A 418 -34.23 -56.17 42.15
CA GLU A 418 -34.74 -54.82 42.43
C GLU A 418 -34.23 -53.74 41.46
N GLU A 419 -33.10 -53.94 40.79
CA GLU A 419 -32.51 -53.00 39.84
C GLU A 419 -33.03 -53.21 38.40
N ARG A 420 -33.55 -54.41 38.07
CA ARG A 420 -34.17 -54.69 36.75
C ARG A 420 -35.43 -53.87 36.51
N ASP A 421 -36.24 -53.68 37.56
CA ASP A 421 -37.47 -52.89 37.49
C ASP A 421 -37.20 -51.38 37.35
N VAL A 422 -36.04 -50.91 37.81
CA VAL A 422 -35.60 -49.51 37.64
C VAL A 422 -35.11 -49.25 36.22
N GLN A 423 -34.34 -50.17 35.62
CA GLN A 423 -33.83 -50.02 34.25
C GLN A 423 -34.96 -49.97 33.22
N ALA A 424 -36.00 -50.79 33.39
CA ALA A 424 -37.20 -50.81 32.53
C ALA A 424 -38.00 -49.49 32.56
N HIS A 425 -37.90 -48.72 33.65
CA HIS A 425 -38.54 -47.41 33.77
C HIS A 425 -37.72 -46.25 33.16
N VAL A 426 -36.41 -46.41 32.98
CA VAL A 426 -35.55 -45.37 32.36
C VAL A 426 -35.63 -45.40 30.83
N ASP A 427 -35.77 -46.58 30.22
CA ASP A 427 -35.90 -46.73 28.74
C ASP A 427 -37.21 -46.15 28.18
N LEU A 428 -38.26 -46.04 29.01
CA LEU A 428 -39.52 -45.39 28.64
C LEU A 428 -39.48 -43.85 28.78
N GLY A 429 -38.34 -43.29 29.21
CA GLY A 429 -38.18 -41.88 29.58
C GLY A 429 -37.03 -41.13 28.90
N ALA A 430 -36.49 -41.61 27.77
CA ALA A 430 -35.48 -40.85 27.02
C ALA A 430 -36.12 -39.69 26.21
N PRO A 431 -35.63 -38.45 26.33
CA PRO A 431 -36.12 -37.32 25.54
C PRO A 431 -35.68 -37.42 24.08
N THR A 432 -36.61 -37.14 23.17
CA THR A 432 -36.36 -36.96 21.74
C THR A 432 -35.38 -35.82 21.51
N CYS A 433 -34.16 -36.15 21.07
CA CYS A 433 -33.21 -35.18 20.55
C CYS A 433 -33.67 -34.73 19.16
N VAL A 434 -33.87 -33.43 19.04
CA VAL A 434 -34.29 -32.70 17.85
C VAL A 434 -33.23 -32.85 16.76
N GLU A 435 -33.66 -33.26 15.56
CA GLU A 435 -32.86 -33.27 14.34
C GLU A 435 -32.29 -31.87 14.07
N HIS A 436 -30.97 -31.73 14.18
CA HIS A 436 -30.24 -30.63 13.55
C HIS A 436 -29.85 -31.05 12.14
N GLY A 437 -30.21 -30.20 11.19
CA GLY A 437 -30.19 -30.44 9.76
C GLY A 437 -28.87 -31.01 9.24
N GLY A 438 -29.01 -32.02 8.38
CA GLY A 438 -27.94 -32.48 7.51
C GLY A 438 -27.44 -31.32 6.65
N PHE A 439 -26.17 -30.96 6.84
CA PHE A 439 -25.43 -30.31 5.79
C PHE A 439 -25.23 -31.32 4.68
N ALA A 440 -25.78 -30.98 3.51
CA ALA A 440 -25.56 -31.69 2.27
C ALA A 440 -24.05 -31.84 2.05
N ALA A 441 -23.61 -33.10 1.94
CA ALA A 441 -22.39 -33.42 1.21
C ALA A 441 -22.63 -32.98 -0.23
N GLY A 442 -22.06 -31.83 -0.59
CA GLY A 442 -21.86 -31.48 -1.99
C GLY A 442 -20.88 -32.49 -2.56
N ASP A 443 -21.37 -33.31 -3.48
CA ASP A 443 -20.55 -33.96 -4.50
C ASP A 443 -19.81 -32.85 -5.28
N GLU A 444 -18.59 -32.51 -4.84
CA GLU A 444 -17.57 -31.95 -5.72
C GLU A 444 -16.55 -33.05 -6.02
N ALA A 445 -16.98 -33.98 -6.88
CA ALA A 445 -16.12 -34.92 -7.56
C ALA A 445 -16.41 -34.85 -9.05
N SER A 446 -15.92 -33.79 -9.68
CA SER A 446 -15.64 -33.75 -11.12
C SER A 446 -14.55 -32.72 -11.34
N SER A 447 -13.30 -33.19 -11.38
CA SER A 447 -12.20 -32.51 -12.06
C SER A 447 -12.64 -32.17 -13.48
N ALA A 448 -13.11 -30.95 -13.69
CA ALA A 448 -13.40 -30.44 -15.02
C ALA A 448 -12.09 -29.81 -15.52
N CYS A 449 -11.35 -30.58 -16.33
CA CYS A 449 -10.30 -30.04 -17.17
C CYS A 449 -10.82 -28.76 -17.86
N PRO A 450 -10.14 -27.61 -17.76
CA PRO A 450 -10.62 -26.34 -18.31
C PRO A 450 -10.58 -26.29 -19.84
N LEU A 451 -9.97 -27.29 -20.47
CA LEU A 451 -9.86 -27.43 -21.92
C LEU A 451 -11.04 -28.21 -22.50
N ASP A 452 -11.46 -27.84 -23.71
CA ASP A 452 -12.44 -28.62 -24.44
C ASP A 452 -11.86 -29.96 -24.93
N ALA A 453 -12.72 -30.87 -25.41
CA ALA A 453 -12.29 -32.20 -25.80
C ALA A 453 -11.29 -32.23 -26.98
N VAL A 454 -11.23 -31.18 -27.80
CA VAL A 454 -10.32 -31.09 -28.95
C VAL A 454 -8.99 -30.49 -28.51
N GLU A 455 -9.01 -29.42 -27.73
CA GLU A 455 -7.88 -28.77 -27.08
C GLU A 455 -7.14 -29.74 -26.15
N ARG A 456 -7.87 -30.48 -25.32
CA ARG A 456 -7.32 -31.50 -24.42
C ARG A 456 -6.55 -32.57 -25.20
N ARG A 457 -7.12 -33.08 -26.30
CA ARG A 457 -6.45 -34.07 -27.16
C ARG A 457 -5.21 -33.51 -27.86
N TRP A 458 -5.26 -32.25 -28.28
CA TRP A 458 -4.12 -31.57 -28.87
C TRP A 458 -2.97 -31.44 -27.86
N VAL A 459 -3.26 -31.02 -26.62
CA VAL A 459 -2.26 -30.91 -25.55
C VAL A 459 -1.68 -32.28 -25.15
N ILE A 460 -2.49 -33.34 -25.06
CA ILE A 460 -2.00 -34.72 -24.82
C ILE A 460 -1.01 -35.14 -25.91
N ALA A 461 -1.35 -34.89 -27.19
CA ALA A 461 -0.48 -35.25 -28.29
C ALA A 461 0.85 -34.47 -28.27
N LEU A 462 0.86 -33.21 -27.82
CA LEU A 462 2.09 -32.43 -27.60
C LEU A 462 2.93 -32.96 -26.43
N ILE A 463 2.29 -33.45 -25.37
CA ILE A 463 2.99 -34.07 -24.23
C ILE A 463 3.66 -35.38 -24.64
N GLU A 464 2.95 -36.21 -25.40
CA GLU A 464 3.40 -37.53 -25.87
C GLU A 464 4.35 -37.47 -27.07
N GLY A 465 4.49 -36.30 -27.71
CA GLY A 465 5.31 -36.11 -28.90
C GLY A 465 4.69 -36.70 -30.18
N ASP A 466 3.37 -36.89 -30.20
CA ASP A 466 2.62 -37.45 -31.34
C ASP A 466 2.18 -36.34 -32.32
N SER A 467 3.08 -35.97 -33.24
CA SER A 467 2.80 -34.95 -34.25
C SER A 467 1.61 -35.29 -35.18
N PRO A 468 1.40 -36.56 -35.60
CA PRO A 468 0.17 -36.97 -36.30
C PRO A 468 -1.12 -36.71 -35.52
N GLY A 469 -1.18 -37.08 -34.24
CA GLY A 469 -2.35 -36.88 -33.38
C GLY A 469 -2.66 -35.41 -33.11
N ALA A 470 -1.64 -34.58 -32.91
CA ALA A 470 -1.80 -33.13 -32.77
C ALA A 470 -2.42 -32.51 -34.03
N ARG A 471 -1.99 -32.95 -35.22
CA ARG A 471 -2.51 -32.43 -36.50
C ARG A 471 -3.94 -32.88 -36.80
N GLU A 472 -4.34 -34.05 -36.34
CA GLU A 472 -5.72 -34.52 -36.42
C GLU A 472 -6.66 -33.69 -35.51
N ALA A 473 -6.22 -33.41 -34.28
CA ALA A 473 -6.96 -32.55 -33.34
C ALA A 473 -7.12 -31.11 -33.88
N LEU A 474 -6.09 -30.56 -34.52
CA LEU A 474 -6.14 -29.25 -35.16
C LEU A 474 -7.15 -29.22 -36.35
N ASN A 475 -7.15 -30.25 -37.20
CA ASN A 475 -8.11 -30.35 -38.30
C ASN A 475 -9.55 -30.49 -37.79
N ALA A 476 -9.75 -31.10 -36.62
CA ALA A 476 -11.06 -31.25 -35.99
C ALA A 476 -11.59 -29.93 -35.38
N SER A 477 -10.72 -29.02 -34.94
CA SER A 477 -11.12 -27.69 -34.44
C SER A 477 -11.32 -26.67 -35.56
N GLY A 478 -10.65 -26.84 -36.71
CA GLY A 478 -10.65 -25.88 -37.82
C GLY A 478 -9.85 -24.60 -37.52
N LEU A 479 -9.05 -24.59 -36.45
CA LEU A 479 -8.18 -23.49 -36.06
C LEU A 479 -6.78 -23.64 -36.68
N THR A 480 -6.04 -22.54 -36.80
CA THR A 480 -4.60 -22.56 -37.11
C THR A 480 -3.80 -22.88 -35.85
N ASP A 481 -2.59 -23.40 -35.99
CA ASP A 481 -1.71 -23.77 -34.86
C ASP A 481 -1.56 -22.62 -33.84
N ASP A 482 -1.34 -21.40 -34.32
CA ASP A 482 -1.21 -20.21 -33.47
C ASP A 482 -2.48 -19.89 -32.66
N LEU A 483 -3.67 -20.04 -33.27
CA LEU A 483 -4.94 -19.76 -32.60
C LEU A 483 -5.32 -20.85 -31.60
N MET A 484 -4.93 -22.10 -31.86
CA MET A 484 -5.07 -23.20 -30.92
C MET A 484 -4.16 -22.98 -29.70
N ALA A 485 -2.91 -22.58 -29.93
CA ALA A 485 -1.97 -22.27 -28.86
C ALA A 485 -2.47 -21.09 -28.00
N ASP A 486 -2.98 -20.02 -28.61
CA ASP A 486 -3.53 -18.87 -27.89
C ASP A 486 -4.75 -19.26 -27.04
N ALA A 487 -5.69 -20.04 -27.60
CA ALA A 487 -6.90 -20.49 -26.88
C ALA A 487 -6.58 -21.40 -25.69
N VAL A 488 -5.64 -22.34 -25.88
CA VAL A 488 -5.16 -23.22 -24.81
C VAL A 488 -4.42 -22.42 -23.74
N ASN A 489 -3.54 -21.50 -24.14
CA ASN A 489 -2.78 -20.67 -23.22
C ASN A 489 -3.70 -19.74 -22.42
N GLU A 490 -4.72 -19.13 -23.03
CA GLU A 490 -5.69 -18.29 -22.31
C GLU A 490 -6.41 -19.07 -21.21
N LYS A 491 -6.88 -20.29 -21.51
CA LYS A 491 -7.60 -21.15 -20.55
C LYS A 491 -6.71 -21.72 -19.45
N LEU A 492 -5.45 -22.03 -19.77
CA LEU A 492 -4.48 -22.53 -18.79
C LEU A 492 -3.79 -21.41 -18.02
N PHE A 493 -3.84 -20.17 -18.49
CA PHE A 493 -3.21 -19.02 -17.83
C PHE A 493 -3.77 -18.77 -16.42
N ASP A 494 -5.08 -18.94 -16.23
CA ASP A 494 -5.71 -18.77 -14.91
C ASP A 494 -5.26 -19.83 -13.89
N TYR A 495 -4.72 -20.97 -14.37
CA TYR A 495 -4.27 -22.09 -13.53
C TYR A 495 -2.75 -22.13 -13.36
N LEU A 496 -2.00 -21.82 -14.42
CA LEU A 496 -0.53 -21.88 -14.43
C LEU A 496 0.12 -20.51 -14.19
N GLY A 497 -0.59 -19.42 -14.51
CA GLY A 497 -0.09 -18.04 -14.43
C GLY A 497 1.02 -17.72 -15.44
N ASP A 498 1.21 -18.57 -16.45
CA ASP A 498 2.19 -18.44 -17.53
C ASP A 498 1.73 -19.20 -18.80
N THR A 499 2.48 -19.07 -19.90
CA THR A 499 2.23 -19.76 -21.17
C THR A 499 2.52 -21.26 -21.03
N ALA A 500 1.50 -22.10 -21.27
CA ALA A 500 1.60 -23.56 -21.18
C ALA A 500 2.30 -24.18 -22.40
N VAL A 501 2.06 -23.61 -23.59
CA VAL A 501 2.54 -24.10 -24.88
C VAL A 501 3.28 -22.97 -25.62
N GLU A 502 4.54 -23.20 -25.96
CA GLU A 502 5.39 -22.24 -26.66
C GLU A 502 5.78 -22.69 -28.07
N CYS A 503 6.19 -21.73 -28.91
CA CYS A 503 6.68 -22.01 -30.26
C CYS A 503 8.13 -22.53 -30.19
N ALA A 504 8.33 -23.76 -30.67
CA ALA A 504 9.60 -24.46 -30.78
C ALA A 504 10.03 -24.60 -32.26
N ALA A 505 11.23 -25.14 -32.50
CA ALA A 505 11.79 -25.28 -33.85
C ALA A 505 10.96 -26.17 -34.80
N ASP A 506 10.21 -27.13 -34.25
CA ASP A 506 9.41 -28.11 -34.99
C ASP A 506 7.89 -27.93 -34.77
N GLY A 507 7.44 -26.74 -34.35
CA GLY A 507 6.01 -26.43 -34.12
C GLY A 507 5.76 -25.88 -32.73
N TYR A 508 4.73 -26.38 -32.05
CA TYR A 508 4.40 -26.02 -30.67
C TYR A 508 4.80 -27.13 -29.71
N ALA A 509 5.32 -26.76 -28.54
CA ALA A 509 5.69 -27.70 -27.48
C ALA A 509 5.22 -27.20 -26.13
N VAL A 510 4.85 -28.13 -25.24
CA VAL A 510 4.58 -27.78 -23.83
C VAL A 510 5.87 -27.30 -23.19
N VAL A 511 5.81 -26.17 -22.50
CA VAL A 511 6.96 -25.61 -21.79
C VAL A 511 7.40 -26.62 -20.73
N GLU A 512 8.67 -27.02 -20.77
CA GLU A 512 9.18 -28.14 -19.96
C GLU A 512 9.01 -27.90 -18.45
N ASP A 513 9.11 -26.63 -18.02
CA ASP A 513 8.94 -26.20 -16.64
C ASP A 513 7.49 -26.40 -16.12
N TYR A 514 6.51 -26.55 -17.01
CA TYR A 514 5.07 -26.70 -16.69
C TYR A 514 4.48 -28.05 -17.15
N ARG A 515 5.29 -28.95 -17.72
CA ARG A 515 4.82 -30.23 -18.29
C ARG A 515 4.02 -31.07 -17.29
N GLU A 516 4.51 -31.21 -16.06
CA GLU A 516 3.84 -32.01 -15.02
C GLU A 516 2.49 -31.39 -14.59
N ASP A 517 2.42 -30.05 -14.50
CA ASP A 517 1.20 -29.33 -14.16
C ASP A 517 0.15 -29.45 -15.27
N VAL A 518 0.57 -29.34 -16.54
CA VAL A 518 -0.29 -29.54 -17.70
C VAL A 518 -0.76 -31.00 -17.79
N GLU A 519 0.11 -31.98 -17.54
CA GLU A 519 -0.27 -33.40 -17.47
C GLU A 519 -1.32 -33.67 -16.39
N GLY A 520 -1.19 -33.04 -15.22
CA GLY A 520 -2.15 -33.16 -14.12
C GLY A 520 -3.51 -32.53 -14.41
N LEU A 521 -3.57 -31.49 -15.24
CA LEU A 521 -4.83 -30.84 -15.66
C LEU A 521 -5.54 -31.60 -16.79
N VAL A 522 -4.78 -32.38 -17.55
CA VAL A 522 -5.22 -32.97 -18.82
C VAL A 522 -5.46 -34.49 -18.68
N ARG A 523 -5.06 -35.15 -17.59
CA ARG A 523 -5.48 -36.51 -17.22
C ARG A 523 -6.76 -36.50 -16.40
#